data_AF-A0A072VK32-F1
#
_entry.id   AF-A0A072VK32-F1
#
_cell.length_a   1.000
_cell.length_b   1.000
_cell.length_c   1.000
_cell.angle_alpha   90.00
_cell.angle_beta   90.00
_cell.angle_gamma   90.00
#
_symmetry.space_group_name_H-M   'P 1'
#
loop_
_entity.id
_entity.type
_entity.pdbx_description
1 polymer ?
#
loop_
_entity_poly.entity_id
_entity_poly.type
_entity_poly.pdbx_seq_one_letter_code
_entity_poly.pdbx_strand_id
1 'polypeptide(L)' 'MLLTYSFILFYITAFSFPCKTNSDCPSYLCHYPKNPECVERECICW' A
#
# COMPACT_ATOMS: atom_id res chain seq x y z
N MET A 1 -6.45 16.31 -21.08
CA MET A 1 -5.24 15.46 -20.98
C MET A 1 -4.53 15.58 -19.62
N LEU A 2 -4.53 16.72 -18.92
CA LEU A 2 -3.90 16.85 -17.59
C LEU A 2 -4.70 16.20 -16.44
N LEU A 3 -6.03 16.30 -16.47
CA LEU A 3 -6.90 15.75 -15.41
C LEU A 3 -6.74 14.24 -15.22
N THR A 4 -6.58 13.49 -16.30
CA THR A 4 -6.41 12.03 -16.26
C THR A 4 -5.10 11.61 -15.58
N TYR A 5 -4.04 12.40 -15.71
CA TYR A 5 -2.75 12.11 -15.09
C TYR A 5 -2.80 12.27 -13.57
N SER A 6 -3.49 13.32 -13.08
CA SER A 6 -3.71 13.54 -11.65
C SER A 6 -4.54 12.43 -11.02
N PHE A 7 -5.55 11.92 -11.73
CA PHE A 7 -6.36 10.79 -11.24
C PHE A 7 -5.57 9.48 -11.15
N ILE A 8 -4.67 9.22 -12.10
CA ILE A 8 -3.79 8.04 -12.07
C ILE A 8 -2.84 8.12 -10.87
N LEU A 9 -2.22 9.28 -10.64
CA LEU A 9 -1.38 9.52 -9.46
C LEU A 9 -2.18 9.33 -8.16
N PHE A 10 -3.40 9.86 -8.08
CA PHE A 10 -4.27 9.71 -6.91
C PHE A 10 -4.64 8.25 -6.66
N TYR A 11 -4.92 7.49 -7.72
CA TYR A 11 -5.22 6.06 -7.64
C TYR A 11 -4.02 5.24 -7.15
N ILE A 12 -2.81 5.57 -7.61
CA ILE A 12 -1.58 4.92 -7.18
C ILE A 12 -1.31 5.22 -5.70
N THR A 13 -1.47 6.49 -5.28
CA THR A 13 -1.26 6.88 -3.87
C THR A 13 -2.36 6.39 -2.93
N ALA A 14 -3.57 6.12 -3.42
CA ALA A 14 -4.66 5.55 -2.62
C ALA A 14 -4.45 4.06 -2.29
N PHE A 15 -3.55 3.39 -3.02
CA PHE A 15 -3.18 2.00 -2.76
C PHE A 15 -1.94 1.85 -1.87
N SER A 16 -1.40 2.96 -1.37
CA SER A 16 -0.38 2.94 -0.32
C SER A 16 -1.07 2.86 1.04
N PHE A 17 -0.89 1.74 1.75
CA PHE A 17 -1.35 1.60 3.12
C PHE A 17 -0.24 2.09 4.05
N PRO A 18 -0.38 3.29 4.66
CA PRO A 18 0.63 3.79 5.57
C PRO A 18 0.66 2.91 6.82
N CYS A 19 1.85 2.59 7.30
CA CYS A 19 2.04 1.77 8.49
C CYS A 19 3.11 2.37 9.39
N LYS A 20 3.01 2.06 10.68
CA LYS A 20 4.05 2.40 11.67
C LYS A 20 4.72 1.14 12.22
N THR A 21 3.96 0.05 12.26
CA THR A 21 4.37 -1.27 12.71
C THR A 21 3.77 -2.34 11.80
N ASN A 22 4.32 -3.56 11.80
CA ASN A 22 3.78 -4.67 11.01
C ASN A 22 2.33 -5.02 11.38
N SER A 23 1.88 -4.71 12.60
CA SER A 23 0.49 -4.89 13.04
C SER A 23 -0.49 -3.88 12.45
N ASP A 24 -0.01 -2.74 11.93
CA ASP A 24 -0.88 -1.80 11.20
C ASP A 24 -1.22 -2.32 9.81
N CYS A 25 -0.43 -3.27 9.29
CA CYS A 25 -0.65 -3.83 7.97
C CYS A 25 -1.76 -4.89 7.99
N PRO A 26 -2.82 -4.72 7.17
CA PRO A 26 -3.90 -5.69 7.15
C PRO A 26 -3.41 -7.03 6.58
N SER A 27 -3.67 -8.14 7.25
CA SER A 27 -3.22 -9.46 6.81
C SER A 27 -3.75 -9.89 5.43
N TYR A 28 -4.87 -9.28 4.98
CA TYR A 28 -5.46 -9.51 3.66
C TYR A 28 -4.80 -8.71 2.54
N LEU A 29 -3.89 -7.79 2.88
CA LEU A 29 -3.21 -6.96 1.88
C LEU A 29 -2.33 -7.80 0.94
N CYS A 30 -1.77 -8.89 1.47
CA CYS A 30 -0.97 -9.85 0.72
C CYS A 30 -1.71 -11.18 0.57
N HIS A 31 -1.41 -11.89 -0.52
CA HIS A 31 -1.84 -13.28 -0.67
C HIS A 31 -1.09 -14.17 0.33
N TYR A 32 -1.85 -14.96 1.10
CA TYR A 32 -1.33 -15.99 2.00
C TYR A 32 -0.36 -16.92 1.22
N PRO A 33 0.81 -17.30 1.79
CA PRO A 33 1.21 -17.23 3.19
C PRO A 33 2.07 -16.01 3.56
N LYS A 34 2.15 -14.99 2.70
CA LYS A 34 3.02 -13.84 2.96
C LYS A 34 2.29 -12.81 3.80
N ASN A 35 2.85 -12.47 4.96
CA ASN A 35 2.36 -11.36 5.75
C ASN A 35 2.92 -10.05 5.16
N PRO A 36 2.11 -8.99 5.06
CA PRO A 36 2.63 -7.67 4.71
C PRO A 36 3.60 -7.20 5.78
N GLU A 37 4.71 -6.64 5.34
CA GLU A 37 5.71 -6.01 6.19
C GLU A 37 5.62 -4.50 6.06
N CYS A 38 5.81 -3.80 7.18
CA CYS A 38 5.87 -2.36 7.22
C CYS A 38 7.29 -1.91 6.91
N VAL A 39 7.52 -1.39 5.70
CA VAL A 39 8.82 -0.92 5.24
C VAL A 39 8.67 0.52 4.76
N GLU A 40 9.54 1.41 5.25
CA GLU A 40 9.51 2.84 4.90
C GLU A 40 8.16 3.54 5.13
N ARG A 41 7.39 3.04 6.13
CA ARG A 41 6.02 3.48 6.47
C ARG A 41 4.95 3.08 5.45
N GLU A 42 5.23 2.11 4.61
CA GLU A 42 4.25 1.53 3.69
C GLU A 42 4.18 0.01 3.91
N CYS A 43 2.96 -0.53 3.87
CA CYS A 43 2.78 -1.97 3.88
C CYS A 43 3.15 -2.53 2.51
N ILE A 44 4.19 -3.37 2.47
CA ILE A 44 4.64 -4.02 1.25
C ILE A 44 4.50 -5.54 1.35
N CYS A 45 4.17 -6.14 0.21
CA CYS A 45 4.16 -7.58 0.02
C CYS A 45 5.42 -8.00 -0.72
N TRP A 46 6.28 -8.80 -0.09
CA TRP A 46 7.45 -9.40 -0.74
C TRP A 46 7.09 -10.67 -1.51
#